data_AF-A0A9D1MJX9-F1
#
_entry.id   AF-A0A9D1MJX9-F1
#
_cell.length_a   1.000
_cell.length_b   1.000
_cell.length_c   1.000
_cell.angle_alpha   90.00
_cell.angle_beta   90.00
_cell.angle_gamma   90.00
#
_symmetry.space_group_name_H-M   'P 1'
#
loop_
_entity.id
_entity.type
_entity.pdbx_description
1 polymer ?
#
loop_
_entity_poly.entity_id
_entity_poly.type
_entity_poly.pdbx_seq_one_letter_code
_entity_poly.pdbx_strand_id
1 'polypeptide(L)'
;MEEDRSVQRGLLADDALPESTDEISLALKDFYRNVTEKQVEKLAALCDMKGLRRVFADPELMRTAECFIENSLNISAAARAIYMHRNTMMYRLDKIRRYTGLDIRSFNSAVAFRVLYSAYRRSHPAK
;
A
#
# COMPACT_ATOMS: atom_id res chain seq x y z
N MET A 1 -7.50 11.69 -51.15
CA MET A 1 -8.12 10.89 -50.08
C MET A 1 -7.71 11.58 -48.80
N GLU A 2 -8.64 12.38 -48.30
CA GLU A 2 -8.46 13.45 -47.32
C GLU A 2 -8.00 12.98 -45.94
N GLU A 3 -7.34 13.91 -45.26
CA GLU A 3 -7.06 13.92 -43.83
C GLU A 3 -8.31 13.71 -42.99
N ASP A 4 -8.18 13.03 -41.85
CA ASP A 4 -8.92 13.46 -40.67
C ASP A 4 -8.02 13.39 -39.42
N ARG A 5 -7.53 14.58 -39.04
CA ARG A 5 -7.05 14.88 -37.70
C ARG A 5 -8.27 15.33 -36.90
N SER A 6 -8.73 14.51 -35.95
CA SER A 6 -9.55 14.87 -34.76
C SER A 6 -10.03 13.53 -34.19
N VAL A 7 -9.84 13.16 -32.92
CA VAL A 7 -10.35 13.84 -31.75
C VAL A 7 -9.41 13.55 -30.57
N GLN A 8 -8.79 14.62 -30.09
CA GLN A 8 -8.19 14.70 -28.78
C GLN A 8 -9.21 15.34 -27.85
N ARG A 9 -9.93 14.54 -27.03
CA ARG A 9 -10.58 14.98 -25.78
C ARG A 9 -11.29 13.82 -25.09
N GLY A 10 -10.87 13.56 -23.86
CA GLY A 10 -11.48 12.59 -22.95
C GLY A 10 -10.77 12.60 -21.61
N LEU A 11 -10.47 13.78 -21.07
CA LEU A 11 -10.09 13.99 -19.68
C LEU A 11 -11.38 14.04 -18.86
N LEU A 12 -11.72 12.93 -18.22
CA LEU A 12 -12.55 12.80 -17.01
C LEU A 12 -11.92 11.61 -16.27
N ALA A 13 -11.11 11.79 -15.22
CA ALA A 13 -11.54 12.14 -13.87
C ALA A 13 -12.73 11.27 -13.41
N ASP A 14 -12.49 10.54 -12.33
CA ASP A 14 -13.49 9.89 -11.48
C ASP A 14 -14.27 8.72 -12.09
N ASP A 15 -13.58 7.58 -12.26
CA ASP A 15 -14.24 6.31 -11.98
C ASP A 15 -13.61 5.73 -10.72
N ALA A 16 -14.27 6.07 -9.62
CA ALA A 16 -14.06 5.53 -8.30
C ALA A 16 -13.80 4.02 -8.39
N LEU A 17 -12.66 3.59 -7.81
CA LEU A 17 -12.50 2.18 -7.44
C LEU A 17 -13.79 1.76 -6.74
N PRO A 18 -14.34 0.57 -7.02
CA PRO A 18 -15.47 0.09 -6.26
C PRO A 18 -15.03 0.09 -4.80
N GLU A 19 -15.54 1.05 -4.04
CA GLU A 19 -15.73 0.90 -2.61
C GLU A 19 -16.66 -0.29 -2.49
N SER A 20 -16.11 -1.50 -2.51
CA SER A 20 -16.81 -2.61 -1.89
C SER A 20 -17.01 -2.16 -0.46
N THR A 21 -18.24 -1.74 -0.16
CA THR A 21 -18.80 -1.52 1.17
C THR A 21 -18.85 -2.88 1.88
N ASP A 22 -17.70 -3.53 1.97
CA ASP A 22 -17.48 -4.76 2.70
C ASP A 22 -17.37 -4.33 4.16
N GLU A 23 -18.38 -4.70 4.95
CA GLU A 23 -18.47 -4.41 6.38
C GLU A 23 -17.18 -4.83 7.11
N ILE A 24 -16.54 -5.91 6.64
CA ILE A 24 -15.26 -6.39 7.17
C ILE A 24 -14.17 -5.35 6.90
N SER A 25 -14.06 -4.86 5.67
CA SER A 25 -13.08 -3.84 5.30
C SER A 25 -13.27 -2.54 6.10
N LEU A 26 -14.52 -2.13 6.36
CA LEU A 26 -14.81 -0.98 7.20
C LEU A 26 -14.46 -1.22 8.68
N ALA A 27 -14.81 -2.38 9.22
CA ALA A 27 -14.45 -2.78 10.58
C ALA A 27 -12.93 -2.86 10.77
N LEU A 28 -12.19 -3.36 9.79
CA LEU A 28 -10.73 -3.40 9.81
C LEU A 28 -10.11 -1.99 9.77
N LYS A 29 -10.65 -1.07 8.94
CA LYS A 29 -10.21 0.33 8.96
C LYS A 29 -10.39 0.96 10.34
N ASP A 30 -11.52 0.69 10.99
CA ASP A 30 -11.78 1.19 12.34
C ASP A 30 -10.82 0.57 13.37
N PHE A 31 -10.64 -0.75 13.33
CA PHE A 31 -9.67 -1.45 14.17
C PHE A 31 -8.27 -0.83 14.04
N TYR A 32 -7.79 -0.59 12.81
CA TYR A 32 -6.49 0.01 12.58
C TYR A 32 -6.34 1.44 13.11
N ARG A 33 -7.43 2.23 13.19
CA ARG A 33 -7.43 3.57 13.82
C ARG A 33 -7.36 3.50 15.34
N ASN A 34 -7.95 2.46 15.92
CA ASN A 34 -8.08 2.27 17.36
C ASN A 34 -6.95 1.44 17.99
N VAL A 35 -5.91 1.08 17.23
CA VAL A 35 -4.73 0.39 17.78
C VAL A 35 -4.03 1.29 18.80
N THR A 36 -3.80 0.74 19.99
CA THR A 36 -3.17 1.43 21.12
C THR A 36 -1.67 1.64 20.90
N GLU A 37 -1.11 2.68 21.52
CA GLU A 37 0.34 2.97 21.44
C GLU A 37 1.18 1.79 21.93
N LYS A 38 0.78 1.12 23.02
CA LYS A 38 1.47 -0.06 23.55
C LYS A 38 1.56 -1.22 22.53
N GLN A 39 0.50 -1.43 21.75
CA GLN A 39 0.50 -2.47 20.71
C GLN A 39 1.42 -2.09 19.54
N VAL A 40 1.40 -0.81 19.15
CA VAL A 40 2.30 -0.28 18.11
C VAL A 40 3.75 -0.39 18.55
N GLU A 41 4.07 -0.01 19.79
CA GLU A 41 5.41 -0.07 20.36
C GLU A 41 5.96 -1.51 20.36
N LYS A 42 5.13 -2.49 20.74
CA LYS A 42 5.52 -3.90 20.69
C LYS A 42 5.87 -4.39 19.29
N LEU A 43 5.12 -3.96 18.27
CA LEU A 43 5.42 -4.28 16.87
C LEU A 43 6.64 -3.52 16.34
N ALA A 44 6.74 -2.23 16.69
CA ALA A 44 7.82 -1.35 16.30
C ALA A 44 9.19 -1.85 16.81
N ALA A 45 9.22 -2.42 18.02
CA ALA A 45 10.42 -3.00 18.61
C ALA A 45 10.99 -4.20 17.82
N LEU A 46 10.20 -4.81 16.92
CA LEU A 46 10.60 -5.94 16.09
C LEU A 46 11.06 -5.52 14.68
N CYS A 47 11.05 -4.22 14.37
CA CYS A 47 11.26 -3.70 13.03
C CYS A 47 12.35 -2.62 12.99
N ASP A 48 12.89 -2.34 11.80
CA ASP A 48 13.73 -1.15 11.59
C ASP A 48 12.83 0.08 11.39
N MET A 49 12.70 0.88 12.47
CA MET A 49 11.87 2.08 12.47
C MET A 49 12.35 3.18 11.51
N LYS A 50 13.66 3.27 11.27
CA LYS A 50 14.22 4.27 10.35
C LYS A 50 13.85 3.89 8.91
N GLY A 51 14.00 2.62 8.56
CA GLY A 51 13.63 2.12 7.25
C GLY A 51 12.12 2.06 7.03
N LEU A 52 11.32 1.78 8.06
CA LEU A 52 9.85 1.92 8.02
C LEU A 52 9.43 3.34 7.68
N ARG A 53 9.95 4.35 8.38
CA ARG A 53 9.65 5.75 8.08
C ARG A 53 10.05 6.13 6.66
N ARG A 54 11.17 5.61 6.16
CA ARG A 54 11.59 5.83 4.77
C ARG A 54 10.58 5.24 3.78
N VAL A 55 10.12 4.01 4.01
CA VAL A 55 9.12 3.37 3.14
C VAL A 55 7.79 4.10 3.21
N PHE A 56 7.32 4.47 4.42
CA PHE A 56 6.05 5.18 4.59
C PHE A 56 6.04 6.59 3.98
N ALA A 57 7.20 7.24 3.87
CA ALA A 57 7.35 8.53 3.21
C ALA A 57 7.57 8.42 1.69
N ASP A 58 7.80 7.22 1.15
CA ASP A 58 8.02 6.97 -0.28
C ASP A 58 6.67 6.56 -0.93
N PRO A 59 6.01 7.46 -1.69
CA PRO A 59 4.69 7.19 -2.25
C PRO A 59 4.67 6.00 -3.20
N GLU A 60 5.80 5.76 -3.88
CA GLU A 60 5.92 4.72 -4.88
C GLU A 60 6.06 3.33 -4.24
N LEU A 61 6.86 3.23 -3.17
CA LEU A 61 6.94 1.99 -2.37
C LEU A 61 5.63 1.74 -1.61
N MET A 62 4.99 2.78 -1.07
CA MET A 62 3.69 2.65 -0.42
C MET A 62 2.61 2.16 -1.38
N ARG A 63 2.49 2.76 -2.57
CA ARG A 63 1.55 2.32 -3.60
C ARG A 63 1.77 0.86 -3.98
N THR A 64 3.04 0.44 -4.06
CA THR A 64 3.39 -0.96 -4.33
C THR A 64 2.93 -1.89 -3.21
N ALA A 65 3.20 -1.53 -1.95
CA ALA A 65 2.83 -2.31 -0.78
C ALA A 65 1.30 -2.43 -0.62
N GLU A 66 0.58 -1.32 -0.74
CA GLU A 66 -0.88 -1.27 -0.62
C GLU A 66 -1.55 -2.11 -1.71
N CYS A 67 -1.18 -1.90 -2.97
CA CYS A 67 -1.72 -2.68 -4.08
C CYS A 67 -1.44 -4.18 -3.90
N PHE A 68 -0.25 -4.55 -3.42
CA PHE A 68 0.09 -5.94 -3.14
C PHE A 68 -0.77 -6.56 -2.04
N ILE A 69 -1.04 -5.82 -0.96
CA ILE A 69 -1.90 -6.26 0.15
C ILE A 69 -3.36 -6.37 -0.31
N GLU A 70 -3.85 -5.41 -1.08
CA GLU A 70 -5.22 -5.38 -1.63
C GLU A 70 -5.47 -6.54 -2.62
N ASN A 71 -4.44 -6.97 -3.33
CA ASN A 71 -4.50 -8.11 -4.25
C ASN A 71 -4.14 -9.43 -3.56
N SER A 72 -4.49 -9.57 -2.27
CA SER A 72 -4.32 -10.81 -1.49
C SER A 72 -2.89 -11.38 -1.53
N LEU A 73 -1.88 -10.51 -1.53
CA LEU A 73 -0.45 -10.87 -1.59
C LEU A 73 -0.07 -11.63 -2.87
N ASN A 74 -0.85 -11.47 -3.94
CA ASN A 74 -0.57 -12.06 -5.24
C ASN A 74 0.26 -11.11 -6.11
N ILE A 75 1.53 -11.47 -6.33
CA ILE A 75 2.48 -10.64 -7.10
C ILE A 75 1.96 -10.38 -8.51
N SER A 76 1.42 -11.39 -9.18
CA SER A 76 0.98 -11.26 -10.58
C SER A 76 -0.29 -10.42 -10.72
N ALA A 77 -1.21 -10.50 -9.76
CA ALA A 77 -2.42 -9.68 -9.75
C ALA A 77 -2.09 -8.22 -9.44
N ALA A 78 -1.32 -7.97 -8.38
CA ALA A 78 -0.89 -6.63 -7.99
C ALA A 78 -0.08 -5.95 -9.10
N ALA A 79 0.87 -6.66 -9.72
CA ALA A 79 1.70 -6.11 -10.79
C ALA A 79 0.84 -5.65 -11.98
N ARG A 80 -0.18 -6.44 -12.37
CA ARG A 80 -1.14 -6.04 -13.40
C ARG A 80 -1.98 -4.84 -12.99
N ALA A 81 -2.45 -4.79 -11.74
CA ALA A 81 -3.30 -3.71 -11.24
C ALA A 81 -2.63 -2.32 -11.30
N ILE A 82 -1.30 -2.25 -11.16
CA ILE A 82 -0.54 -0.99 -11.27
C ILE A 82 0.33 -0.88 -12.53
N TYR A 83 0.04 -1.69 -13.56
CA TYR A 83 0.75 -1.71 -14.86
C TYR A 83 2.27 -1.86 -14.72
N MET A 84 2.70 -2.67 -13.76
CA MET A 84 4.11 -2.93 -13.46
C MET A 84 4.50 -4.34 -13.90
N HIS A 85 5.74 -4.50 -14.34
CA HIS A 85 6.28 -5.83 -14.57
C HIS A 85 6.46 -6.59 -13.25
N ARG A 86 6.14 -7.90 -13.23
CA ARG A 86 6.24 -8.76 -12.02
C ARG A 86 7.62 -8.72 -11.36
N ASN A 87 8.69 -8.66 -12.14
CA ASN A 87 10.06 -8.62 -11.60
C ASN A 87 10.35 -7.29 -10.89
N THR A 88 9.85 -6.18 -11.44
CA THR A 88 9.98 -4.86 -10.83
C THR A 88 9.18 -4.81 -9.52
N MET A 89 8.00 -5.40 -9.48
CA MET A 89 7.23 -5.53 -8.25
C MET A 89 7.99 -6.37 -7.21
N MET A 90 8.52 -7.53 -7.59
CA MET A 90 9.31 -8.38 -6.71
C MET A 90 10.52 -7.62 -6.14
N TYR A 91 11.24 -6.87 -6.97
CA TYR A 91 12.34 -6.02 -6.54
C TYR A 91 11.91 -4.95 -5.52
N ARG A 92 10.77 -4.30 -5.73
CA ARG A 92 10.24 -3.31 -4.77
C ARG A 92 9.84 -3.95 -3.45
N LEU A 93 9.22 -5.14 -3.49
CA LEU A 93 8.89 -5.91 -2.29
C LEU A 93 10.17 -6.31 -1.53
N ASP A 94 11.23 -6.70 -2.22
CA ASP A 94 12.54 -6.95 -1.60
C ASP A 94 13.14 -5.69 -0.97
N LYS A 95 13.01 -4.56 -1.65
CA LYS A 95 13.49 -3.27 -1.15
C LYS A 95 12.73 -2.86 0.12
N ILE A 96 11.40 -3.06 0.15
CA ILE A 96 10.58 -2.86 1.35
C ILE A 96 11.10 -3.76 2.48
N ARG A 97 11.22 -5.08 2.25
CA ARG A 97 11.72 -6.02 3.25
C ARG A 97 13.09 -5.63 3.80
N ARG A 98 14.02 -5.21 2.94
CA ARG A 98 15.36 -4.79 3.37
C ARG A 98 15.35 -3.54 4.24
N TYR A 99 14.44 -2.59 3.96
CA TYR A 99 14.34 -1.38 4.77
C TYR A 99 13.57 -1.61 6.06
N THR A 100 12.47 -2.35 6.05
CA THR A 100 11.60 -2.47 7.22
C THR A 100 11.96 -3.64 8.12
N GLY A 101 12.67 -4.64 7.59
CA GLY A 101 12.81 -5.95 8.22
C GLY A 101 11.57 -6.85 8.09
N LEU A 102 10.49 -6.35 7.49
CA LEU A 102 9.22 -7.05 7.34
C LEU A 102 9.06 -7.62 5.93
N ASP A 103 8.86 -8.94 5.82
CA ASP A 103 8.52 -9.57 4.54
C ASP A 103 7.00 -9.56 4.34
N ILE A 104 6.48 -8.49 3.74
CA ILE A 104 5.04 -8.32 3.52
C ILE A 104 4.40 -9.37 2.59
N ARG A 105 5.17 -10.32 2.04
CA ARG A 105 4.63 -11.53 1.37
C ARG A 105 3.99 -12.51 2.35
N SER A 106 4.35 -12.43 3.63
CA SER A 106 3.68 -13.14 4.70
C SER A 106 2.51 -12.31 5.21
N PHE A 107 1.35 -12.96 5.39
CA PHE A 107 0.15 -12.32 5.93
C PHE A 107 0.41 -11.59 7.26
N ASN A 108 1.09 -12.22 8.21
CA ASN A 108 1.36 -11.62 9.52
C ASN A 108 2.21 -10.34 9.40
N SER A 109 3.21 -10.36 8.51
CA SER A 109 4.07 -9.19 8.26
C SER A 109 3.31 -8.08 7.52
N ALA A 110 2.41 -8.43 6.60
CA ALA A 110 1.54 -7.47 5.93
C ALA A 110 0.57 -6.77 6.91
N VAL A 111 -0.02 -7.53 7.84
CA VAL A 111 -0.87 -6.97 8.90
C VAL A 111 -0.07 -6.05 9.82
N ALA A 112 1.12 -6.49 10.26
CA ALA A 112 2.01 -5.64 11.06
C ALA A 112 2.37 -4.34 10.32
N PHE A 113 2.66 -4.43 9.02
CA PHE A 113 2.93 -3.26 8.17
C PHE A 113 1.74 -2.30 8.13
N ARG A 114 0.51 -2.79 7.95
CA ARG A 114 -0.71 -1.97 7.97
C ARG A 114 -0.93 -1.26 9.31
N VAL A 115 -0.74 -1.96 10.42
CA VAL A 115 -0.86 -1.40 11.78
C VAL A 115 0.18 -0.31 12.03
N LEU A 116 1.44 -0.56 11.66
CA LEU A 116 2.51 0.42 11.82
C LEU A 116 2.27 1.65 10.93
N TYR A 117 1.75 1.45 9.72
CA TYR A 117 1.39 2.55 8.84
C TYR A 117 0.21 3.36 9.35
N SER A 118 -0.83 2.74 9.92
CA SER A 118 -1.96 3.48 10.50
C SER A 118 -1.51 4.33 11.69
N ALA A 119 -0.56 3.83 12.50
CA ALA A 119 0.08 4.62 13.54
C ALA A 119 0.88 5.80 12.98
N TYR A 120 1.70 5.57 11.95
CA TYR A 120 2.48 6.61 11.29
C TYR A 120 1.61 7.75 10.74
N ARG A 121 0.48 7.42 10.10
CA ARG A 121 -0.47 8.40 9.55
C ARG A 121 -1.12 9.28 10.62
N ARG A 122 -1.33 8.76 11.83
CA ARG A 122 -1.86 9.57 12.96
C ARG A 122 -0.87 10.65 13.38
N SER A 123 0.43 10.36 13.33
CA SER A 123 1.49 11.32 13.68
C SER A 123 1.85 12.30 12.56
N HIS A 124 1.47 12.00 11.31
CA HIS A 124 1.74 12.85 10.13
C HIS A 124 0.47 12.96 9.28
N PRO A 125 -0.52 13.77 9.70
CA PRO A 125 -1.72 13.97 8.90
C PRO A 125 -1.33 14.53 7.52
N ALA A 126 -1.90 13.95 6.47
CA ALA A 126 -1.80 14.52 5.13
C ALA A 126 -2.39 15.94 5.20
N LYS A 127 -1.63 16.93 4.69
CA LYS A 127 -2.11 18.31 4.54
C LYS A 127 -3.32 18.37 3.61
#